data_AF-A0A350I0S1-F1
#
_entry.id   AF-A0A350I0S1-F1
#
_cell.length_a   1.000
_cell.length_b   1.000
_cell.length_c   1.000
_cell.angle_alpha   90.00
_cell.angle_beta   90.00
_cell.angle_gamma   90.00
#
_symmetry.space_group_name_H-M   'P 1'
#
loop_
_entity.id
_entity.type
_entity.pdbx_description
1 polymer ?
#
loop_
_entity_poly.entity_id
_entity_poly.type
_entity_poly.pdbx_seq_one_letter_code
_entity_poly.pdbx_strand_id
1 'polypeptide(L)' 'MLTCESLSKYYQSSKGMVKSLDEINLSVSKGEFLEVRGHSGSGKTTLL' A
#
# COMPACT_ATOMS: atom_id res chain seq x y z
N MET A 1 6.68 13.35 10.12
CA MET A 1 7.11 12.97 8.77
C MET A 1 7.06 11.47 8.72
N LEU A 2 6.28 10.92 7.80
CA LEU A 2 6.13 9.48 7.59
C LEU A 2 6.66 9.17 6.18
N THR A 3 7.50 8.15 6.05
CA THR A 3 8.09 7.74 4.76
C THR A 3 8.09 6.23 4.62
N CYS A 4 7.76 5.74 3.43
CA CYS A 4 7.90 4.35 3.02
C CYS A 4 8.55 4.33 1.64
N GLU A 5 9.57 3.49 1.47
CA GLU A 5 10.33 3.37 0.24
C GLU A 5 10.27 1.92 -0.25
N SER A 6 9.90 1.74 -1.52
CA SER A 6 9.80 0.44 -2.20
C SER A 6 9.03 -0.63 -1.40
N LEU A 7 7.92 -0.25 -0.77
CA LEU A 7 7.12 -1.16 0.05
C LEU A 7 6.37 -2.16 -0.83
N SER A 8 6.70 -3.44 -0.64
CA SER A 8 6.02 -4.57 -1.30
C SER A 8 5.42 -5.53 -0.29
N LYS A 9 4.22 -6.04 -0.60
CA LYS A 9 3.55 -7.07 0.19
C LYS A 9 2.83 -8.05 -0.73
N TYR A 10 3.24 -9.31 -0.61
CA TYR A 10 2.68 -10.42 -1.34
C TYR A 10 1.93 -11.35 -0.37
N TYR A 11 0.76 -11.81 -0.78
CA TYR A 11 -0.02 -12.81 -0.06
C TYR A 11 -0.13 -14.08 -0.90
N GLN A 12 -0.02 -15.24 -0.27
CA GLN A 12 -0.34 -16.49 -0.92
C GLN A 12 -1.85 -16.73 -0.86
N SER A 13 -2.47 -17.00 -2.00
CA SER A 13 -3.85 -17.44 -2.09
C SER A 13 -3.95 -18.80 -2.78
N SER A 14 -5.12 -19.43 -2.73
CA SER A 14 -5.40 -20.66 -3.48
C SER A 14 -5.27 -20.49 -5.00
N LYS A 15 -5.36 -19.27 -5.52
CA LYS A 15 -5.21 -18.93 -6.95
C LYS A 15 -3.78 -18.50 -7.32
N GLY A 16 -2.83 -18.60 -6.37
CA GLY A 16 -1.46 -18.16 -6.54
C GLY A 16 -1.12 -16.92 -5.71
N MET A 17 0.03 -16.32 -6.04
CA MET A 17 0.56 -15.17 -5.33
C MET A 17 -0.17 -13.88 -5.72
N VAL A 18 -0.69 -13.17 -4.74
CA VAL A 18 -1.35 -11.87 -4.90
C VAL A 18 -0.38 -10.77 -4.49
N LYS A 19 -0.04 -9.90 -5.43
CA LYS A 19 0.72 -8.68 -5.17
C LYS A 19 -0.22 -7.61 -4.65
N SER A 20 -0.28 -7.44 -3.33
CA SER A 20 -1.18 -6.45 -2.72
C SER A 20 -0.56 -5.06 -2.64
N LEU A 21 0.76 -4.98 -2.46
CA LEU A 21 1.57 -3.78 -2.66
C LEU A 21 2.79 -4.19 -3.49
N ASP A 22 3.17 -3.38 -4.48
CA ASP A 22 4.32 -3.62 -5.35
C ASP A 22 5.09 -2.31 -5.50
N GLU A 23 6.24 -2.22 -4.83
CA GLU A 23 7.19 -1.10 -4.88
C GLU A 23 6.55 0.29 -4.62
N ILE A 24 5.69 0.37 -3.60
CA ILE A 24 5.02 1.62 -3.23
C ILE A 24 5.99 2.56 -2.52
N ASN A 25 6.04 3.81 -2.98
CA ASN A 25 6.78 4.91 -2.37
C ASN A 25 5.80 5.97 -1.87
N LEU A 26 5.88 6.34 -0.59
CA LEU A 26 4.98 7.31 0.05
C LEU A 26 5.78 8.19 1.02
N SER A 27 5.57 9.50 0.97
CA SER A 27 6.09 10.45 1.94
C SER A 27 4.98 11.42 2.35
N VAL A 28 4.77 11.58 3.65
CA VAL A 28 3.76 12.47 4.24
C VAL A 28 4.43 13.42 5.21
N SER A 29 4.29 14.72 4.94
CA SER A 29 4.86 15.79 5.74
C SER A 29 4.11 15.96 7.06
N LYS A 30 4.76 16.59 8.06
CA LYS A 30 4.08 16.89 9.33
C LYS A 30 2.96 17.91 9.09
N GLY A 31 1.75 17.59 9.53
CA GLY A 31 0.57 18.45 9.37
C GLY A 31 -0.17 18.24 8.05
N GLU A 32 0.29 17.34 7.19
CA GLU A 32 -0.37 16.97 5.94
C GLU A 32 -1.49 15.95 6.20
N PHE A 33 -2.60 16.10 5.49
CA PHE A 33 -3.72 15.16 5.50
C PHE A 33 -3.72 14.34 4.21
N LEU A 34 -3.75 13.01 4.33
CA LEU A 34 -3.71 12.08 3.21
C LEU A 34 -4.94 11.17 3.21
N GLU A 35 -5.58 10.99 2.05
CA GLU A 35 -6.64 9.99 1.82
C GLU A 35 -6.17 8.94 0.82
N VAL A 36 -6.36 7.65 1.13
CA VAL A 36 -6.05 6.54 0.22
C VAL A 36 -7.33 6.05 -0.46
N ARG A 37 -7.47 6.30 -1.77
CA ARG A 37 -8.62 5.92 -2.60
C ARG A 37 -8.27 4.83 -3.61
N GLY A 38 -9.29 4.08 -4.07
CA GLY A 38 -9.12 3.02 -5.06
C GLY A 38 -10.23 1.96 -5.01
N HIS A 39 -10.34 1.15 -6.05
CA HIS A 39 -11.37 0.10 -6.17
C HIS A 39 -11.22 -1.00 -5.11
N SER A 40 -12.26 -1.82 -4.87
CA SER A 40 -12.15 -2.96 -3.95
C SER A 40 -11.00 -3.90 -4.36
N GLY A 41 -10.20 -4.37 -3.40
CA GLY A 41 -9.04 -5.24 -3.66
C GLY A 41 -7.74 -4.53 -4.07
N SER A 42 -7.71 -3.19 -4.19
CA SER A 42 -6.52 -2.44 -4.63
C SER A 42 -5.39 -2.31 -3.60
N GLY A 43 -5.42 -3.04 -2.48
CA GLY A 43 -4.37 -3.00 -1.46
C GLY A 43 -4.45 -1.89 -0.41
N LYS A 44 -5.53 -1.08 -0.36
CA LYS A 44 -5.67 0.04 0.59
C LYS A 44 -5.56 -0.39 2.05
N THR A 45 -6.27 -1.45 2.45
CA THR A 45 -6.22 -2.01 3.81
C THR A 45 -4.87 -2.66 4.13
N THR A 46 -4.07 -2.98 3.10
CA THR A 46 -2.70 -3.46 3.31
C THR A 46 -1.72 -2.31 3.49
N LEU A 47 -2.03 -1.13 2.94
CA LEU A 47 -1.20 0.08 3.06
C LEU A 47 -1.41 0.83 4.39
N LEU A 48 -2.60 0.73 4.99
CA LEU A 48 -2.98 1.35 6.27
C LEU A 48 -2.81 0.37 7.44
#